data_AF-A0A357LJ54-F1
#
_entry.id   AF-A0A357LJ54-F1
#
_cell.length_a   1.000
_cell.length_b   1.000
_cell.length_c   1.000
_cell.angle_alpha   90.00
_cell.angle_beta   90.00
_cell.angle_gamma   90.00
#
_symmetry.space_group_name_H-M   'P 1'
#
loop_
_entity.id
_entity.type
_entity.pdbx_description
1 polymer ?
#
loop_
_entity_poly.entity_id
_entity_poly.type
_entity_poly.pdbx_seq_one_letter_code
_entity_poly.pdbx_strand_id
1 'polypeptide(L)' 'MSQPVNLNRVRKQKARQEKTVRAAQNAAAHGQTKASKALQKAQTDKAAKTLDSHRRDP' A
#
# COMPACT_ATOMS: atom_id res chain seq x y z
N MET A 1 23.84 -21.38 26.77
CA MET A 1 23.09 -20.80 27.90
C MET A 1 21.92 -19.99 27.35
N SER A 2 20.69 -20.44 27.60
CA SER A 2 19.47 -19.71 27.20
C SER A 2 19.20 -18.62 28.23
N GLN A 3 19.23 -17.35 27.82
CA GLN A 3 18.87 -16.25 28.70
C GLN A 3 17.34 -16.23 28.89
N PRO A 4 16.82 -15.90 30.08
CA PRO A 4 15.38 -15.80 30.30
C PRO A 4 14.77 -14.70 29.41
N VAL A 5 13.91 -15.10 28.47
CA VAL A 5 13.23 -14.16 27.56
C VAL A 5 11.96 -13.64 28.21
N ASN A 6 11.82 -12.32 28.30
CA ASN A 6 10.60 -11.70 28.79
C ASN A 6 9.49 -11.77 27.73
N LEU A 7 8.56 -12.72 27.89
CA LEU A 7 7.44 -12.94 26.98
C LEU A 7 6.51 -11.72 26.83
N ASN A 8 6.39 -10.88 27.86
CA ASN A 8 5.56 -9.68 27.79
C ASN A 8 6.15 -8.65 26.82
N ARG A 9 7.48 -8.52 26.77
CA ARG A 9 8.17 -7.65 25.79
C ARG A 9 7.95 -8.16 24.37
N VAL A 10 8.10 -9.46 24.15
CA VAL A 10 7.89 -10.10 22.83
C VAL A 10 6.45 -9.93 22.35
N ARG A 11 5.45 -10.19 23.21
CA ARG A 11 4.04 -9.98 22.85
C ARG A 11 3.73 -8.53 22.52
N LYS A 12 4.26 -7.57 23.29
CA LYS A 12 4.11 -6.13 23.01
C LYS A 12 4.76 -5.74 21.69
N GLN A 13 5.94 -6.28 21.39
CA GLN A 13 6.62 -6.02 20.12
C GLN A 13 5.80 -6.56 18.94
N LYS A 14 5.31 -7.80 19.03
CA LYS A 14 4.44 -8.39 18.00
C LYS A 14 3.18 -7.56 17.78
N ALA A 15 2.49 -7.16 18.85
CA ALA A 15 1.30 -6.33 18.76
C ALA A 15 1.58 -4.94 18.13
N ARG A 16 2.75 -4.34 18.42
CA ARG A 16 3.16 -3.09 17.76
C ARG A 16 3.41 -3.31 16.27
N GLN A 17 4.14 -4.35 15.89
CA GLN A 17 4.40 -4.67 14.48
C GLN A 17 3.10 -4.89 13.71
N GLU A 18 2.17 -5.69 14.23
CA GLU A 18 0.86 -5.91 13.62
C GLU A 18 0.07 -4.62 13.41
N LYS A 19 0.06 -3.72 14.40
CA LYS A 19 -0.57 -2.39 14.27
C LYS A 19 0.08 -1.55 13.18
N THR A 20 1.40 -1.61 13.04
CA THR A 20 2.15 -0.84 12.04
C THR A 20 1.83 -1.34 10.63
N VAL A 21 1.77 -2.67 10.44
CA VAL A 21 1.39 -3.30 9.17
C VAL A 21 -0.03 -2.91 8.77
N ARG A 22 -0.99 -2.98 9.71
CA ARG A 22 -2.38 -2.56 9.45
C ARG A 22 -2.48 -1.07 9.12
N ALA A 23 -1.71 -0.22 9.79
CA ALA A 23 -1.68 1.21 9.49
C ALA A 23 -1.15 1.48 8.08
N ALA A 24 -0.10 0.79 7.65
CA ALA A 24 0.42 0.89 6.29
C ALA A 24 -0.59 0.42 5.24
N GLN A 25 -1.29 -0.69 5.50
CA GLN A 25 -2.38 -1.19 4.64
C GLN A 25 -3.51 -0.16 4.51
N ASN A 26 -3.94 0.44 5.63
CA ASN A 26 -4.98 1.47 5.63
C ASN A 26 -4.51 2.76 4.95
N ALA A 27 -3.25 3.16 5.10
CA ALA A 27 -2.70 4.31 4.40
C ALA A 27 -2.67 4.08 2.88
N ALA A 28 -2.35 2.87 2.44
CA ALA A 28 -2.43 2.51 1.03
C ALA A 28 -3.88 2.45 0.51
N ALA A 29 -4.80 1.83 1.26
CA ALA A 29 -6.19 1.67 0.85
C ALA A 29 -7.02 2.96 0.92
N HIS A 30 -6.77 3.78 1.93
CA HIS A 30 -7.62 4.91 2.30
C HIS A 30 -6.88 6.24 2.46
N GLY A 31 -5.54 6.23 2.55
CA GLY A 31 -4.73 7.45 2.78
C GLY A 31 -4.48 8.30 1.53
N GLN A 32 -4.87 7.84 0.34
CA GLN A 32 -4.80 8.67 -0.85
C GLN A 32 -5.90 9.75 -0.83
N THR A 33 -5.49 11.01 -0.97
CA THR A 33 -6.40 12.14 -1.11
C THR A 33 -7.18 12.05 -2.44
N LYS A 34 -8.37 12.69 -2.50
CA LYS A 34 -9.17 12.75 -3.73
C LYS A 34 -8.37 13.27 -4.93
N ALA A 35 -7.50 14.27 -4.69
CA ALA A 35 -6.62 14.84 -5.72
C ALA A 35 -5.60 13.83 -6.25
N SER A 36 -4.97 13.05 -5.36
CA SER A 36 -4.01 11.99 -5.75
C SER A 36 -4.69 10.90 -6.58
N LYS A 37 -5.88 10.45 -6.15
CA LYS A 37 -6.68 9.47 -6.92
C LYS A 37 -7.08 9.99 -8.30
N ALA A 38 -7.51 11.25 -8.40
CA ALA A 38 -7.88 11.87 -9.66
C ALA A 38 -6.69 11.98 -10.63
N LEU A 39 -5.52 12.38 -10.12
CA LEU A 39 -4.29 12.44 -10.90
C LEU A 39 -3.88 11.06 -11.40
N GLN A 40 -3.92 10.04 -10.54
CA GLN A 40 -3.58 8.67 -10.92
C GLN A 40 -4.55 8.16 -12.00
N LYS A 41 -5.86 8.42 -11.85
CA LYS A 41 -6.86 8.07 -12.87
C LYS A 41 -6.61 8.77 -14.20
N ALA A 42 -6.32 10.08 -14.18
CA ALA A 42 -6.02 10.83 -15.41
C ALA A 42 -4.77 10.28 -16.12
N GLN A 43 -3.75 9.88 -15.35
CA GLN A 43 -2.55 9.24 -15.88
C GLN A 43 -2.85 7.87 -16.51
N THR A 44 -3.63 7.02 -15.83
CA THR A 44 -4.02 5.71 -16.38
C THR A 44 -4.86 5.85 -17.64
N ASP A 45 -5.80 6.79 -17.65
CA ASP A 45 -6.67 7.03 -18.80
C ASP A 45 -5.87 7.57 -20.00
N LYS A 46 -4.89 8.45 -19.76
CA LYS A 46 -3.97 8.91 -20.79
C LYS A 46 -3.13 7.76 -21.35
N ALA A 47 -2.55 6.94 -20.48
CA ALA A 47 -1.75 5.79 -20.89
C ALA A 47 -2.59 4.79 -21.71
N ALA A 48 -3.81 4.50 -21.28
CA ALA A 48 -4.74 3.65 -22.01
C ALA A 48 -5.05 4.21 -23.41
N LYS A 49 -5.38 5.50 -23.51
CA LYS A 49 -5.63 6.17 -24.80
C LYS A 49 -4.41 6.16 -25.71
N THR A 50 -3.21 6.38 -25.17
CA THR A 50 -1.97 6.31 -25.93
C THR A 50 -1.76 4.90 -26.48
N LEU A 51 -1.91 3.87 -25.66
CA LEU A 51 -1.80 2.48 -26.10
C LEU A 51 -2.85 2.12 -27.16
N ASP A 52 -4.09 2.58 -26.97
CA ASP A 52 -5.18 2.38 -27.93
C ASP A 52 -4.89 3.05 -29.27
N SER A 53 -4.39 4.29 -29.26
CA SER A 53 -4.00 5.01 -30.48
C SER A 53 -2.84 4.37 -31.25
N HIS A 54 -2.00 3.60 -30.55
CA HIS A 54 -0.90 2.85 -31.15
C HIS A 54 -1.28 1.42 -31.50
N ARG A 55 -2.49 0.99 -31.15
CA ARG A 55 -3.00 -0.33 -31.49
C ARG A 55 -3.36 -0.31 -32.98
N ARG A 56 -2.62 -1.10 -33.76
CA ARG A 56 -3.01 -1.44 -35.12
C ARG A 56 -3.92 -2.65 -34.99
N ASP A 57 -5.21 -2.48 -35.26
CA ASP A 57 -6.08 -3.64 -35.47
C ASP A 57 -5.55 -4.46 -36.66
N PRO A 58 -5.55 -5.79 -36.58
CA PRO A 58 -5.31 -6.66 -37.73
C PRO A 58 -6.43 -6.56 -38.78
#